data_AF-A0AA52FFT2-F1
#
_entry.id   AF-A0AA52FFT2-F1
#
_cell.length_a   1.000
_cell.length_b   1.000
_cell.length_c   1.000
_cell.angle_alpha   90.00
_cell.angle_beta   90.00
_cell.angle_gamma   90.00
#
_symmetry.space_group_name_H-M   'P 1'
#
loop_
_entity.id
_entity.type
_entity.pdbx_description
1 polymer ?
#
loop_
_entity_poly.entity_id
_entity_poly.type
_entity_poly.pdbx_seq_one_letter_code
_entity_poly.pdbx_strand_id
1 'polypeptide(L)'
;MTAVARPRKTKAIVFGAVALAFSAVIVTAAGYWWHEHNRPSQASKADCVLAQQLVDSTRQIPSDKAAVDKWEKSAQQRRYQLKDGYLGASISNYEGLAAQNARGEGAPSVKEVRHLQDQASGHCVDANVKLSFPSISS
;
A
#
# COMPACT_ATOMS: atom_id res chain seq x y z
N MET A 1 -41.05 -43.54 -42.76
CA MET A 1 -41.08 -42.16 -42.22
C MET A 1 -39.78 -41.94 -41.45
N THR A 2 -38.79 -41.33 -42.06
CA THR A 2 -37.51 -41.01 -41.40
C THR A 2 -37.69 -39.76 -40.55
N ALA A 3 -37.70 -39.92 -39.23
CA ALA A 3 -37.73 -38.82 -38.30
C ALA A 3 -36.38 -38.07 -38.38
N VAL A 4 -36.39 -36.88 -38.98
CA VAL A 4 -35.25 -35.95 -38.91
C VAL A 4 -35.14 -35.47 -37.47
N ALA A 5 -34.17 -36.01 -36.73
CA ALA A 5 -33.88 -35.59 -35.36
C ALA A 5 -33.51 -34.10 -35.37
N ARG A 6 -34.41 -33.26 -34.85
CA ARG A 6 -34.19 -31.81 -34.73
C ARG A 6 -32.93 -31.54 -33.88
N PRO A 7 -31.99 -30.67 -34.33
CA PRO A 7 -30.72 -30.40 -33.65
C PRO A 7 -30.88 -29.47 -32.43
N ARG A 8 -31.86 -29.73 -31.55
CA ARG A 8 -32.12 -28.91 -30.35
C ARG A 8 -30.98 -28.99 -29.33
N LYS A 9 -30.33 -30.16 -29.21
CA LYS A 9 -29.23 -30.36 -28.26
C LYS A 9 -27.99 -29.54 -28.61
N THR A 10 -27.69 -29.36 -29.90
CA THR A 10 -26.52 -28.60 -30.36
C THR A 10 -26.64 -27.12 -30.01
N LYS A 11 -27.83 -26.52 -30.17
CA LYS A 11 -28.06 -25.12 -29.78
C LYS A 11 -27.93 -24.90 -28.27
N ALA A 12 -28.47 -25.80 -27.45
CA ALA A 12 -28.38 -25.69 -26.00
C ALA A 12 -26.93 -25.78 -25.49
N ILE A 13 -26.12 -26.65 -26.08
CA ILE A 13 -24.68 -26.77 -25.76
C ILE A 13 -23.94 -25.49 -26.17
N VAL A 14 -24.20 -24.96 -27.37
CA VAL A 14 -23.58 -23.72 -27.85
C VAL A 14 -23.97 -22.53 -26.97
N PHE A 15 -25.26 -22.35 -26.66
CA PHE A 15 -25.71 -21.26 -25.78
C PHE A 15 -25.19 -21.42 -24.35
N GLY A 16 -25.10 -22.65 -23.83
CA GLY A 16 -24.52 -22.93 -22.52
C GLY A 16 -23.02 -22.62 -22.46
N ALA A 17 -22.26 -23.00 -23.49
CA ALA A 17 -20.84 -22.68 -23.59
C ALA A 17 -20.58 -21.18 -23.72
N VAL A 18 -21.41 -20.49 -24.53
CA VAL A 18 -21.35 -19.03 -24.68
C VAL A 18 -21.69 -18.34 -23.35
N ALA A 19 -22.74 -18.78 -22.66
CA ALA A 19 -23.10 -18.23 -21.34
C ALA A 19 -21.96 -18.42 -20.32
N LEU A 20 -21.35 -19.61 -20.27
CA LEU A 20 -20.18 -19.88 -19.42
C LEU A 20 -18.98 -18.98 -19.75
N ALA A 21 -18.68 -18.81 -21.04
CA ALA A 21 -17.60 -17.92 -21.48
C ALA A 21 -17.88 -16.46 -21.07
N PHE A 22 -19.12 -15.98 -21.26
CA PHE A 22 -19.51 -14.65 -20.80
C PHE A 22 -19.42 -14.50 -19.29
N SER A 23 -19.88 -15.48 -18.51
CA SER A 23 -19.76 -15.47 -17.05
C SER A 23 -18.29 -15.42 -16.60
N ALA A 24 -17.40 -16.18 -17.25
CA ALA A 24 -15.98 -16.15 -16.94
C ALA A 24 -15.37 -14.77 -17.22
N VAL A 25 -15.69 -14.16 -18.36
CA VAL A 25 -15.23 -12.80 -18.71
C VAL A 25 -15.74 -11.79 -17.69
N ILE A 26 -17.02 -11.83 -17.33
CA ILE A 26 -17.62 -10.92 -16.34
C ILE A 26 -16.93 -11.05 -14.98
N VAL A 27 -16.70 -12.28 -14.51
CA VAL A 27 -16.02 -12.52 -13.23
C VAL A 27 -14.60 -11.96 -13.26
N THR A 28 -13.84 -12.17 -14.35
CA THR A 28 -12.49 -11.61 -14.48
C THR A 28 -12.49 -10.08 -14.54
N ALA A 29 -13.42 -9.47 -15.26
CA ALA A 29 -13.53 -8.02 -15.37
C ALA A 29 -13.95 -7.38 -14.04
N ALA A 30 -14.90 -7.99 -13.32
CA ALA A 30 -15.31 -7.55 -12.00
C ALA A 30 -14.16 -7.67 -10.99
N GLY A 31 -13.40 -8.76 -11.04
CA GLY A 31 -12.21 -8.95 -10.20
C GLY A 31 -11.13 -7.92 -10.48
N TYR A 32 -10.84 -7.64 -11.77
CA TYR A 32 -9.88 -6.60 -12.17
C TYR A 32 -10.33 -5.22 -11.72
N TRP A 33 -11.58 -4.84 -12.00
CA TRP A 33 -12.13 -3.55 -11.61
C TRP A 33 -12.13 -3.36 -10.10
N TRP A 34 -12.52 -4.40 -9.34
CA TRP A 34 -12.48 -4.37 -7.88
C TRP A 34 -11.05 -4.18 -7.36
N HIS A 35 -10.08 -4.87 -7.94
CA HIS A 35 -8.68 -4.73 -7.55
C HIS A 35 -8.17 -3.31 -7.84
N GLU A 36 -8.42 -2.79 -9.04
CA GLU A 36 -7.99 -1.44 -9.44
C GLU A 36 -8.66 -0.35 -8.60
N HIS A 37 -9.96 -0.50 -8.32
CA HIS A 37 -10.71 0.47 -7.54
C HIS A 37 -10.22 0.57 -6.09
N ASN A 38 -9.71 -0.54 -5.52
CA ASN A 38 -9.22 -0.59 -4.15
C ASN A 38 -7.70 -0.37 -4.02
N ARG A 39 -7.01 0.02 -5.11
CA ARG A 39 -5.58 0.32 -5.00
C ARG A 39 -5.33 1.57 -4.15
N PRO A 40 -4.25 1.59 -3.35
CA PRO A 40 -3.81 2.81 -2.68
C PRO A 40 -3.54 3.92 -3.70
N SER A 41 -3.69 5.19 -3.29
CA SER A 41 -3.24 6.32 -4.09
C SER A 41 -1.79 6.14 -4.49
N GLN A 42 -1.43 6.50 -5.72
CA GLN A 42 -0.05 6.36 -6.19
C GLN A 42 0.66 7.70 -6.10
N ALA A 43 1.69 7.73 -5.25
CA ALA A 43 2.50 8.90 -5.02
C ALA A 43 3.51 9.11 -6.16
N SER A 44 4.00 10.33 -6.31
CA SER A 44 5.02 10.61 -7.31
C SER A 44 6.36 9.97 -6.93
N LYS A 45 7.23 9.72 -7.91
CA LYS A 45 8.61 9.26 -7.64
C LYS A 45 9.35 10.18 -6.68
N ALA A 46 9.13 11.51 -6.78
CA ALA A 46 9.73 12.48 -5.87
C ALA A 46 9.23 12.31 -4.43
N ASP A 47 7.92 12.12 -4.25
CA ASP A 47 7.33 11.88 -2.92
C ASP A 47 7.85 10.56 -2.32
N CYS A 48 7.96 9.49 -3.12
CA CYS A 48 8.49 8.22 -2.62
C CYS A 48 9.97 8.29 -2.24
N VAL A 49 10.79 9.04 -2.98
CA VAL A 49 12.20 9.27 -2.62
C VAL A 49 12.28 10.11 -1.34
N LEU A 50 11.47 11.17 -1.23
CA LEU A 50 11.39 11.98 -0.02
C LEU A 50 10.92 11.15 1.18
N ALA A 51 9.92 10.28 1.00
CA ALA A 51 9.43 9.38 2.03
C ALA A 51 10.55 8.46 2.55
N GLN A 52 11.39 7.91 1.66
CA GLN A 52 12.56 7.14 2.06
C GLN A 52 13.56 7.99 2.87
N GLN A 53 13.82 9.23 2.46
CA GLN A 53 14.72 10.14 3.20
C GLN A 53 14.19 10.46 4.60
N LEU A 54 12.88 10.66 4.74
CA LEU A 54 12.23 10.88 6.03
C LEU A 54 12.37 9.67 6.95
N VAL A 55 12.08 8.48 6.40
CA VAL A 55 12.26 7.20 7.09
C VAL A 55 13.72 7.00 7.53
N ASP A 56 14.69 7.27 6.67
CA ASP A 56 16.11 7.14 7.01
C ASP A 56 16.55 8.15 8.08
N SER A 57 15.90 9.33 8.15
CA SER A 57 16.17 10.33 9.17
C SER A 57 15.85 9.86 10.59
N THR A 58 15.03 8.81 10.74
CA THR A 58 14.72 8.21 12.06
C THR A 58 15.92 7.56 12.72
N ARG A 59 16.96 7.17 11.96
CA ARG A 59 18.22 6.65 12.52
C ARG A 59 19.02 7.71 13.30
N GLN A 60 18.67 8.97 13.13
CA GLN A 60 19.35 10.12 13.73
C GLN A 60 18.51 10.76 14.84
N ILE A 61 17.46 10.08 15.32
CA ILE A 61 16.65 10.59 16.43
C ILE A 61 17.53 10.66 17.69
N PRO A 62 17.64 11.83 18.33
CA PRO A 62 18.35 11.96 19.61
C PRO A 62 17.70 11.13 20.72
N SER A 63 18.47 10.72 21.72
CA SER A 63 17.90 10.05 22.91
C SER A 63 17.44 11.04 24.00
N ASP A 64 17.81 12.31 23.89
CA ASP A 64 17.35 13.36 24.81
C ASP A 64 15.92 13.81 24.47
N LYS A 65 15.03 13.85 25.46
CA LYS A 65 13.60 14.12 25.24
C LYS A 65 13.34 15.48 24.58
N ALA A 66 14.02 16.53 25.01
CA ALA A 66 13.84 17.86 24.43
C ALA A 66 14.36 17.93 22.98
N ALA A 67 15.43 17.19 22.70
CA ALA A 67 15.96 17.04 21.35
C ALA A 67 15.06 16.19 20.44
N VAL A 68 14.37 15.17 20.96
CA VAL A 68 13.31 14.43 20.22
C VAL A 68 12.18 15.37 19.82
N ASP A 69 11.68 16.21 20.72
CA ASP A 69 10.60 17.16 20.41
C ASP A 69 11.00 18.14 19.29
N LYS A 70 12.26 18.60 19.30
CA LYS A 70 12.81 19.43 18.24
C LYS A 70 12.93 18.67 16.92
N TRP A 71 13.36 17.41 16.97
CA TRP A 71 13.43 16.55 15.80
C TRP A 71 12.04 16.31 15.19
N GLU A 72 11.02 16.01 16.01
CA GLU A 72 9.64 15.78 15.54
C GLU A 72 9.07 17.00 14.82
N LYS A 73 9.26 18.21 15.37
CA LYS A 73 8.84 19.45 14.72
C LYS A 73 9.51 19.64 13.35
N SER A 74 10.80 19.33 13.26
CA SER A 74 11.52 19.38 11.99
C SER A 74 11.05 18.29 11.01
N ALA A 75 10.80 17.06 11.50
CA ALA A 75 10.25 15.97 10.71
C ALA A 75 8.87 16.33 10.14
N GLN A 76 7.99 16.91 10.96
CA GLN A 76 6.69 17.43 10.52
C GLN A 76 6.84 18.48 9.42
N GLN A 77 7.79 19.41 9.57
CA GLN A 77 8.05 20.43 8.54
C GLN A 77 8.49 19.81 7.21
N ARG A 78 9.36 18.79 7.25
CA ARG A 78 9.78 18.07 6.04
C ARG A 78 8.63 17.27 5.42
N ARG A 79 7.76 16.66 6.23
CA ARG A 79 6.58 15.91 5.76
C ARG A 79 5.61 16.77 4.95
N TYR A 80 5.50 18.08 5.19
CA TYR A 80 4.66 18.97 4.38
C TYR A 80 5.05 19.03 2.89
N GLN A 81 6.24 18.56 2.53
CA GLN A 81 6.67 18.48 1.13
C GLN A 81 6.09 17.26 0.41
N LEU A 82 5.57 16.27 1.14
CA LEU A 82 4.86 15.13 0.56
C LEU A 82 3.49 15.57 0.04
N LYS A 83 3.25 15.34 -1.24
CA LYS A 83 1.95 15.68 -1.87
C LYS A 83 0.90 14.61 -1.66
N ASP A 84 1.32 13.35 -1.53
CA ASP A 84 0.42 12.25 -1.21
C ASP A 84 0.19 12.20 0.32
N GLY A 85 -1.04 12.52 0.73
CA GLY A 85 -1.42 12.58 2.14
C GLY A 85 -1.48 11.22 2.82
N TYR A 86 -1.75 10.13 2.09
CA TYR A 86 -1.81 8.77 2.66
C TYR A 86 -0.41 8.19 2.89
N LEU A 87 0.50 8.44 1.95
CA LEU A 87 1.93 8.21 2.14
C LEU A 87 2.43 9.04 3.33
N GLY A 88 2.10 10.35 3.36
CA GLY A 88 2.44 11.24 4.47
C GLY A 88 1.95 10.75 5.84
N ALA A 89 0.73 10.22 5.91
CA ALA A 89 0.17 9.63 7.12
C ALA A 89 0.96 8.38 7.56
N SER A 90 1.27 7.48 6.63
CA SER A 90 2.05 6.26 6.91
C SER A 90 3.46 6.60 7.42
N ILE A 91 4.13 7.58 6.81
CA ILE A 91 5.45 8.07 7.25
C ILE A 91 5.35 8.74 8.63
N SER A 92 4.33 9.56 8.85
CA SER A 92 4.13 10.23 10.15
C SER A 92 3.92 9.23 11.29
N ASN A 93 3.18 8.14 11.06
CA ASN A 93 2.98 7.10 12.06
C ASN A 93 4.30 6.40 12.40
N TYR A 94 5.11 6.05 11.39
CA TYR A 94 6.42 5.43 11.63
C TYR A 94 7.38 6.34 12.37
N GLU A 95 7.48 7.62 11.97
CA GLU A 95 8.32 8.62 12.66
C GLU A 95 7.86 8.83 14.11
N GLY A 96 6.55 8.78 14.37
CA GLY A 96 5.99 8.86 15.72
C GLY A 96 6.34 7.64 16.59
N LEU A 97 6.32 6.42 16.04
CA LEU A 97 6.78 5.22 16.75
C LEU A 97 8.29 5.28 17.04
N ALA A 98 9.07 5.77 16.08
CA ALA A 98 10.52 5.93 16.25
C ALA A 98 10.84 6.95 17.37
N ALA A 99 10.09 8.06 17.43
CA ALA A 99 10.23 9.06 18.48
C ALA A 99 9.82 8.52 19.87
N GLN A 100 8.70 7.80 19.97
CA GLN A 100 8.28 7.14 21.22
C GLN A 100 9.33 6.15 21.72
N ASN A 101 9.87 5.32 20.83
CA ASN A 101 10.94 4.38 21.16
C ASN A 101 12.20 5.12 21.65
N ALA A 102 12.60 6.21 20.98
CA ALA A 102 13.75 7.01 21.39
C ALA A 102 13.58 7.70 22.75
N ARG A 103 12.34 8.04 23.13
CA ARG A 103 11.99 8.56 24.47
C ARG A 103 11.97 7.48 25.56
N GLY A 104 12.07 6.20 25.19
CA GLY A 104 11.94 5.06 26.09
C GLY A 104 10.50 4.74 26.49
N GLU A 105 9.51 5.15 25.69
CA GLU A 105 8.07 4.96 25.97
C GLU A 105 7.54 3.59 25.52
N GLY A 106 8.41 2.78 24.91
CA GLY A 106 8.11 1.42 24.46
C GLY A 106 8.57 1.20 23.03
N ALA A 107 9.09 0.01 22.75
CA ALA A 107 9.50 -0.37 21.41
C ALA A 107 8.30 -0.90 20.61
N PRO A 108 8.10 -0.43 19.36
CA PRO A 108 7.05 -0.96 18.51
C PRO A 108 7.34 -2.42 18.15
N SER A 109 6.29 -3.18 17.89
CA SER A 109 6.46 -4.55 17.42
C SER A 109 6.99 -4.59 15.99
N VAL A 110 7.78 -5.62 15.65
CA VAL A 110 8.24 -5.85 14.26
C VAL A 110 7.07 -5.90 13.27
N LYS A 111 5.92 -6.47 13.69
CA LYS A 111 4.71 -6.57 12.88
C LYS A 111 4.13 -5.19 12.57
N GLU A 112 4.14 -4.28 13.55
CA GLU A 112 3.64 -2.92 13.39
C GLU A 112 4.51 -2.09 12.44
N VAL A 113 5.84 -2.15 12.62
CA VAL A 113 6.78 -1.49 11.69
C VAL A 113 6.61 -2.02 10.27
N ARG A 114 6.48 -3.34 10.11
CA ARG A 114 6.25 -3.96 8.80
C ARG A 114 4.92 -3.55 8.20
N HIS A 115 3.86 -3.47 8.99
CA HIS A 115 2.55 -3.02 8.51
C HIS A 115 2.61 -1.60 7.94
N LEU A 116 3.28 -0.68 8.63
CA LEU A 116 3.47 0.69 8.14
C LEU A 116 4.32 0.74 6.87
N GLN A 117 5.37 -0.09 6.79
CA GLN A 117 6.18 -0.20 5.58
C GLN A 117 5.33 -0.70 4.40
N ASP A 118 4.51 -1.73 4.61
CA ASP A 118 3.65 -2.30 3.56
C ASP A 118 2.59 -1.29 3.09
N GLN A 119 1.98 -0.54 4.02
CA GLN A 119 1.06 0.56 3.70
C GLN A 119 1.74 1.64 2.86
N ALA A 120 2.87 2.18 3.34
CA ALA A 120 3.62 3.21 2.63
C ALA A 120 4.12 2.71 1.26
N SER A 121 4.61 1.48 1.18
CA SER A 121 5.10 0.87 -0.08
C SER A 121 3.98 0.69 -1.09
N GLY A 122 2.75 0.44 -0.63
CA GLY A 122 1.56 0.37 -1.49
C GLY A 122 1.32 1.65 -2.29
N HIS A 123 1.73 2.80 -1.77
CA HIS A 123 1.62 4.09 -2.45
C HIS A 123 2.75 4.36 -3.46
N CYS A 124 3.80 3.53 -3.50
CA CYS A 124 5.01 3.74 -4.30
C CYS A 124 5.23 2.70 -5.40
N VAL A 125 4.24 1.83 -5.63
CA VAL A 125 4.32 0.72 -6.60
C VAL A 125 4.50 1.26 -8.02
N ASP A 126 3.66 2.19 -8.47
CA ASP A 126 3.73 2.74 -9.82
C ASP A 126 4.98 3.60 -10.05
N ALA A 127 5.48 4.22 -8.98
CA ALA A 127 6.74 4.97 -9.00
C ALA A 127 7.98 4.07 -9.06
N ASN A 128 7.82 2.75 -8.87
CA ASN A 128 8.89 1.75 -8.78
C ASN A 128 9.97 2.15 -7.75
N VAL A 129 9.55 2.72 -6.62
CA VAL A 129 10.43 3.08 -5.50
C VAL A 129 10.13 2.14 -4.35
N LYS A 130 11.15 1.40 -3.91
CA LYS A 130 11.03 0.51 -2.76
C LYS A 130 11.33 1.29 -1.48
N LEU A 131 10.37 1.29 -0.55
CA LEU A 131 10.59 1.82 0.79
C LEU A 131 11.18 0.73 1.70
N SER A 132 12.13 1.11 2.55
CA SER A 132 12.77 0.25 3.52
C SER A 132 12.81 0.93 4.87
N PHE A 133 12.10 0.38 5.85
CA PHE A 133 11.99 0.98 7.17
C PHE A 133 13.09 0.39 8.07
N PRO A 134 13.94 1.23 8.68
CA PRO A 134 14.91 0.79 9.67
C PRO A 134 14.25 0.02 10.81
N SER A 135 14.99 -0.93 11.41
CA SER A 135 14.53 -1.56 12.65
C SER A 135 14.54 -0.51 13.76
N ILE A 136 13.35 -0.24 14.31
CA ILE A 136 13.15 0.55 15.52
C ILE A 136 12.54 -0.29 16.66
N SER A 137 12.38 -1.59 16.43
CA SER A 137 12.03 -2.57 17.45
C SER A 137 13.27 -3.00 18.24
N SER A 138 13.08 -3.31 19.52
CA SER A 138 14.10 -3.90 20.41
C SER A 138 14.51 -5.31 20.01
#